data_AF-H0VWW3-F1
#
_entry.id   AF-H0VWW3-F1
#
_cell.length_a   1.000
_cell.length_b   1.000
_cell.length_c   1.000
_cell.angle_alpha   90.00
_cell.angle_beta   90.00
_cell.angle_gamma   90.00
#
_symmetry.space_group_name_H-M   'P 1'
#
loop_
_entity.id
_entity.type
_entity.pdbx_description
1 polymer ?
#
loop_
_entity_poly.entity_id
_entity_poly.type
_entity_poly.pdbx_seq_one_letter_code
_entity_poly.pdbx_strand_id
1 'polypeptide(L)'
;MEPRAVADAVESGEKDVITEALRRYNQEHSESFTFDDAQQEDRKRLAKLLVSILEQGLPLSHRVTWLQTIRILSRDRSCLVPFTSRQSLHALASYADISASEGSSSEAPDMDVVLEALKCLCNLVFSSPVAQALAAEAHLVVKLTERVGLYGKKSFPHEVQFFDLRLLFLLTALRTDVRQQLFQELHGVHLLTDALELTLRVTPEEGPLVVLPPQETERIMEILKVLFNITFDSIKKEVEEEDAALYQYLGTLLRHCVMIAAAGDRTEEFHGHTVNLLGNLPLKCLDVLLTLDLHEHSLEFMGVNMDVISVLLAFLEKRLNQTHRLKESVAPVLSVLTECARMHRPARKFLKAQVLPPLRDVRTRPEVGELLRNKLVRLMTHLDTDVKRVAAEFLFVLCSESVPRFIKYTGYGNAAGLLAAKGLMAGGRTEGQYSEDEDTDTDEYKEAKARYVPPYPQIEEKPPNPMEGPFLGPTALFSYRHQVIQPMGMSPQGHLTSLQDAMCETMEGQLSSDPDSDPD
;
A
#
# COMPACT_ATOMS: atom_id res chain seq x y z
N MET A 1 20.39 24.80 25.47
CA MET A 1 20.37 26.23 25.78
C MET A 1 18.98 26.71 25.44
N GLU A 2 18.35 27.52 26.30
CA GLU A 2 16.98 27.94 26.05
C GLU A 2 16.84 28.81 24.79
N PRO A 3 15.77 28.68 23.98
CA PRO A 3 15.58 29.46 22.75
C PRO A 3 15.69 30.97 22.96
N ARG A 4 15.21 31.45 24.12
CA ARG A 4 15.29 32.87 24.52
C ARG A 4 16.72 33.36 24.63
N ALA A 5 17.59 32.59 25.30
CA ALA A 5 19.00 32.96 25.47
C ALA A 5 19.75 32.97 24.13
N VAL A 6 19.37 32.09 23.20
CA VAL A 6 19.93 32.08 21.85
C VAL A 6 19.45 33.31 21.06
N ALA A 7 18.17 33.67 21.15
CA ALA A 7 17.64 34.88 20.50
C ALA A 7 18.34 36.14 21.01
N ASP A 8 18.55 36.25 22.33
CA ASP A 8 19.25 37.37 22.94
C ASP A 8 20.73 37.44 22.49
N ALA A 9 21.39 36.27 22.34
CA ALA A 9 22.74 36.21 21.77
C ALA A 9 22.77 36.67 20.31
N VAL A 10 21.82 36.26 19.47
CA VAL A 10 21.72 36.69 18.06
C VAL A 10 21.53 38.20 17.94
N GLU A 11 20.73 38.81 18.82
CA GLU A 11 20.52 40.27 18.84
C GLU A 11 21.75 41.05 19.32
N SER A 12 22.60 40.46 20.16
CA SER A 12 23.84 41.12 20.62
C SER A 12 24.82 41.42 19.47
N GLY A 13 24.77 40.67 18.37
CA GLY A 13 25.66 40.83 17.22
C GLY A 13 27.10 40.33 17.43
N GLU A 14 27.46 39.84 18.63
CA GLU A 14 28.80 39.34 18.92
C GLU A 14 29.03 37.95 18.32
N LYS A 15 29.86 37.87 17.27
CA LYS A 15 30.06 36.66 16.46
C LYS A 15 30.40 35.39 17.26
N ASP A 16 31.30 35.49 18.23
CA ASP A 16 31.76 34.33 19.02
C ASP A 16 30.67 33.85 19.98
N VAL A 17 29.93 34.78 20.59
CA VAL A 17 28.81 34.49 21.50
C VAL A 17 27.67 33.83 20.74
N ILE A 18 27.33 34.35 19.54
CA ILE A 18 26.30 33.77 18.67
C ILE A 18 26.67 32.34 18.28
N THR A 19 27.91 32.14 17.82
CA THR A 19 28.36 30.82 17.34
C THR A 19 28.31 29.79 18.47
N GLU A 20 28.77 30.13 19.67
CA GLU A 20 28.72 29.23 20.82
C GLU A 20 27.28 28.97 21.29
N ALA A 21 26.42 29.99 21.28
CA ALA A 21 25.01 29.82 21.63
C ALA A 21 24.29 28.87 20.67
N LEU A 22 24.46 29.05 19.35
CA LEU A 22 23.90 28.17 18.33
C LEU A 22 24.46 26.74 18.45
N ARG A 23 25.78 26.59 18.70
CA ARG A 23 26.41 25.28 18.88
C ARG A 23 25.80 24.52 20.06
N ARG A 24 25.66 25.16 21.23
CA ARG A 24 25.04 24.55 22.42
C ARG A 24 23.59 24.21 22.18
N TYR A 25 22.85 25.11 21.54
CA TYR A 25 21.46 24.85 21.17
C TYR A 25 21.33 23.61 20.27
N ASN A 26 22.18 23.52 19.24
CA ASN A 26 22.16 22.40 18.30
C ASN A 26 22.54 21.07 18.96
N GLN A 27 23.51 21.08 19.89
CA GLN A 27 23.88 19.87 20.63
C GLN A 27 22.72 19.33 21.48
N GLU A 28 22.02 20.21 22.19
CA GLU A 28 20.92 19.81 23.07
C GLU A 28 19.64 19.43 22.32
N HIS A 29 19.37 20.04 21.16
CA HIS A 29 18.12 19.86 20.41
C HIS A 29 18.25 19.10 19.09
N SER A 30 19.41 18.50 18.81
CA SER A 30 19.69 17.77 17.55
C SER A 30 18.67 16.65 17.26
N GLU A 31 18.20 15.95 18.29
CA GLU A 31 17.23 14.84 18.24
C GLU A 31 15.81 15.26 18.68
N SER A 32 15.57 16.54 18.95
CA SER A 32 14.24 17.00 19.37
C SER A 32 13.25 17.00 18.19
N PHE A 33 12.13 16.29 18.38
CA PHE A 33 10.95 16.32 17.50
C PHE A 33 9.68 16.82 18.21
N THR A 34 9.73 16.91 19.54
CA THR A 34 8.68 17.48 20.39
C THR A 34 9.23 18.74 21.04
N PHE A 35 8.45 19.81 21.04
CA PHE A 35 8.88 21.10 21.55
C PHE A 35 7.89 21.59 22.61
N ASP A 36 8.41 22.22 23.66
CA ASP A 36 7.59 22.75 24.76
C ASP A 36 6.75 23.96 24.29
N ASP A 37 5.45 23.92 24.54
CA ASP A 37 4.53 25.01 24.20
C ASP A 37 4.84 26.29 24.99
N ALA A 38 5.42 26.18 26.20
CA ALA A 38 5.80 27.34 27.01
C ALA A 38 6.87 28.21 26.33
N GLN A 39 7.72 27.60 25.49
CA GLN A 39 8.82 28.26 24.79
C GLN A 39 8.47 28.62 23.34
N GLN A 40 7.21 28.46 22.93
CA GLN A 40 6.78 28.65 21.54
C GLN A 40 7.08 30.07 21.03
N GLU A 41 6.78 31.10 21.81
CA GLU A 41 7.01 32.49 21.38
C GLU A 41 8.50 32.84 21.32
N ASP A 42 9.32 32.26 22.20
CA ASP A 42 10.78 32.42 22.16
C ASP A 42 11.36 31.78 20.89
N ARG A 43 10.89 30.58 20.52
CA ARG A 43 11.29 29.91 19.27
C ARG A 43 10.84 30.69 18.03
N LYS A 44 9.62 31.25 18.02
CA LYS A 44 9.16 32.11 16.92
C LYS A 44 10.00 33.38 16.80
N ARG A 45 10.38 34.01 17.91
CA ARG A 45 11.30 35.16 17.91
C ARG A 45 12.64 34.77 17.33
N LEU A 46 13.24 33.67 17.80
CA LEU A 46 14.49 33.15 17.24
C LEU A 46 14.38 32.86 15.74
N ALA A 47 13.32 32.19 15.30
CA ALA A 47 13.10 31.88 13.88
C ALA A 47 13.07 33.15 13.00
N LYS A 48 12.39 34.22 13.44
CA LYS A 48 12.36 35.50 12.71
C LYS A 48 13.74 36.13 12.59
N LEU A 49 14.56 36.07 13.65
CA LEU A 49 15.93 36.58 13.63
C LEU A 49 16.83 35.76 12.69
N LEU A 50 16.68 34.44 12.68
CA LEU A 50 17.46 33.57 11.79
C LEU A 50 17.08 33.77 10.32
N VAL A 51 15.79 33.99 10.03
CA VAL A 51 15.30 34.28 8.67
C VAL A 51 15.89 35.56 8.10
N SER A 52 15.93 36.65 8.88
CA SER A 52 16.49 37.91 8.38
C SER A 52 17.97 37.79 8.02
N ILE A 53 18.72 37.00 8.79
CA ILE A 53 20.14 36.72 8.52
C ILE A 53 20.30 35.75 7.33
N LEU A 54 19.43 34.74 7.22
CA LEU A 54 19.40 33.80 6.09
C LEU A 54 19.18 34.53 4.76
N GLU A 55 18.22 35.47 4.71
CA GLU A 55 17.86 36.23 3.51
C GLU A 55 18.94 37.23 3.10
N GLN A 56 19.72 37.74 4.06
CA GLN A 56 20.87 38.63 3.79
C GLN A 56 22.13 37.85 3.36
N GLY A 57 22.20 36.56 3.73
CA GLY A 57 23.33 35.69 3.43
C GLY A 57 24.11 35.30 4.69
N LEU A 58 24.13 33.99 4.97
CA LEU A 58 24.87 33.42 6.09
C LEU A 58 26.39 33.59 5.93
N PRO A 59 27.10 33.90 7.02
CA PRO A 59 28.56 33.97 7.02
C PRO A 59 29.16 32.65 6.54
N LEU A 60 30.29 32.74 5.81
CA LEU A 60 31.03 31.55 5.35
C LEU A 60 31.51 30.71 6.55
N SER A 61 31.99 31.37 7.60
CA SER A 61 32.33 30.75 8.87
C SER A 61 31.07 30.24 9.59
N HIS A 62 31.08 28.97 10.02
CA HIS A 62 30.01 28.34 10.80
C HIS A 62 28.65 28.23 10.12
N ARG A 63 28.58 28.34 8.78
CA ARG A 63 27.33 28.23 8.00
C ARG A 63 26.52 26.97 8.35
N VAL A 64 27.19 25.83 8.52
CA VAL A 64 26.59 24.56 8.94
C VAL A 64 25.85 24.70 10.27
N THR A 65 26.43 25.40 11.25
CA THR A 65 25.82 25.61 12.57
C THR A 65 24.53 26.42 12.48
N TRP A 66 24.50 27.46 11.63
CA TRP A 66 23.28 28.23 11.36
C TRP A 66 22.19 27.37 10.72
N LEU A 67 22.54 26.61 9.69
CA LEU A 67 21.59 25.73 8.99
C LEU A 67 21.06 24.62 9.90
N GLN A 68 21.87 24.09 10.81
CA GLN A 68 21.42 23.11 11.82
C GLN A 68 20.38 23.69 12.76
N THR A 69 20.54 24.95 13.21
CA THR A 69 19.53 25.61 14.05
C THR A 69 18.23 25.81 13.27
N ILE A 70 18.32 26.25 12.01
CA ILE A 70 17.15 26.38 11.11
C ILE A 70 16.48 25.02 10.90
N ARG A 71 17.26 23.95 10.71
CA ARG A 71 16.75 22.57 10.55
C ARG A 71 15.99 22.13 11.79
N ILE A 72 16.50 22.38 12.99
CA ILE A 72 15.82 22.03 14.24
C ILE A 72 14.49 22.79 14.35
N LEU A 73 14.50 24.10 14.12
CA LEU A 73 13.28 24.92 14.20
C LEU A 73 12.25 24.59 13.10
N SER A 74 12.70 24.14 11.92
CA SER A 74 11.80 23.69 10.85
C SER A 74 11.04 22.39 11.17
N ARG A 75 11.37 21.69 12.26
CA ARG A 75 10.57 20.57 12.76
C ARG A 75 9.35 21.04 13.56
N ASP A 76 9.38 22.26 14.11
CA ASP A 76 8.28 22.85 14.87
C ASP A 76 7.33 23.60 13.93
N ARG A 77 6.09 23.11 13.82
CA ARG A 77 5.04 23.72 12.98
C ARG A 77 4.74 25.17 13.35
N SER A 78 4.91 25.56 14.61
CA SER A 78 4.69 26.93 15.08
C SER A 78 5.71 27.93 14.53
N CYS A 79 6.87 27.43 14.07
CA CYS A 79 8.02 28.21 13.64
C CYS A 79 8.24 28.19 12.12
N LEU A 80 7.40 27.48 11.35
CA LEU A 80 7.56 27.31 9.91
C LEU A 80 7.32 28.59 9.12
N VAL A 81 6.29 29.36 9.48
CA VAL A 81 5.81 30.51 8.69
C VAL A 81 6.94 31.49 8.32
N PRO A 82 7.81 31.92 9.24
CA PRO A 82 8.96 32.76 8.91
C PRO A 82 9.85 32.22 7.78
N PHE A 83 10.13 30.91 7.76
CA PHE A 83 11.04 30.30 6.78
C PHE A 83 10.40 30.05 5.41
N THR A 84 9.09 30.26 5.28
CA THR A 84 8.33 29.96 4.06
C THR A 84 8.19 31.16 3.11
N SER A 85 9.12 32.12 3.20
CA SER A 85 9.21 33.24 2.24
C SER A 85 9.93 32.80 0.96
N ARG A 86 9.67 33.50 -0.17
CA ARG A 86 10.37 33.24 -1.44
C ARG A 86 11.89 33.45 -1.31
N GLN A 87 12.33 34.45 -0.56
CA GLN A 87 13.74 34.77 -0.36
C GLN A 87 14.44 33.71 0.51
N SER A 88 13.80 33.29 1.60
CA SER A 88 14.30 32.23 2.49
C SER A 88 14.46 30.89 1.75
N LEU A 89 13.45 30.49 0.98
CA LEU A 89 13.51 29.28 0.15
C LEU A 89 14.59 29.37 -0.94
N HIS A 90 14.71 30.52 -1.60
CA HIS A 90 15.77 30.73 -2.58
C HIS A 90 17.17 30.67 -1.94
N ALA A 91 17.36 31.24 -0.76
CA ALA A 91 18.63 31.18 -0.02
C ALA A 91 18.99 29.73 0.33
N LEU A 92 18.04 28.96 0.88
CA LEU A 92 18.24 27.53 1.16
C LEU A 92 18.52 26.72 -0.11
N ALA A 93 17.79 26.97 -1.21
CA ALA A 93 18.04 26.33 -2.50
C ALA A 93 19.42 26.66 -3.06
N SER A 94 19.91 27.89 -2.84
CA SER A 94 21.25 28.31 -3.23
C SER A 94 22.33 27.59 -2.41
N TYR A 95 22.12 27.45 -1.09
CA TYR A 95 23.03 26.67 -0.23
C TYR A 95 23.00 25.17 -0.52
N ALA A 96 21.86 24.65 -0.97
CA ALA A 96 21.70 23.28 -1.41
C ALA A 96 22.20 23.04 -2.86
N ASP A 97 22.72 24.08 -3.54
CA ASP A 97 23.18 24.03 -4.93
C ASP A 97 22.11 23.49 -5.92
N ILE A 98 20.86 23.93 -5.73
CA ILE A 98 19.70 23.57 -6.57
C ILE A 98 18.85 24.80 -6.97
N SER A 99 19.39 26.00 -6.80
CA SER A 99 18.77 27.22 -7.32
C SER A 99 19.08 27.39 -8.82
N ALA A 100 18.15 27.98 -9.57
CA ALA A 100 18.29 28.21 -11.01
C ALA A 100 19.27 29.36 -11.39
N SER A 101 20.05 29.89 -10.43
CA SER A 101 20.95 31.04 -10.67
C SER A 101 22.03 30.72 -11.71
N GLU A 102 22.15 31.59 -12.73
CA GLU A 102 23.05 31.46 -13.90
C GLU A 102 24.54 31.70 -13.60
N GLY A 103 24.93 31.90 -12.34
CA GLY A 103 26.31 32.12 -11.95
C GLY A 103 26.92 30.88 -11.31
N SER A 104 27.70 30.10 -12.06
CA SER A 104 28.56 29.08 -11.47
C SER A 104 29.50 29.75 -10.45
N SER A 105 29.25 29.58 -9.15
CA SER A 105 30.27 29.90 -8.16
C SER A 105 31.48 29.04 -8.46
N SER A 106 32.64 29.66 -8.65
CA SER A 106 33.88 29.00 -9.07
C SER A 106 34.44 28.02 -8.02
N GLU A 107 33.83 27.94 -6.84
CA GLU A 107 34.21 27.03 -5.75
C GLU A 107 33.21 25.89 -5.64
N ALA A 108 33.72 24.67 -5.47
CA ALA A 108 32.90 23.50 -5.21
C ALA A 108 32.12 23.71 -3.90
N PRO A 109 30.80 23.42 -3.88
CA PRO A 109 29.99 23.62 -2.69
C PRO A 109 30.45 22.68 -1.57
N ASP A 110 30.47 23.20 -0.34
CA ASP A 110 30.70 22.43 0.86
C ASP A 110 29.52 21.45 1.08
N MET A 111 29.82 20.15 1.10
CA MET A 111 28.81 19.10 1.17
C MET A 111 28.05 19.10 2.50
N ASP A 112 28.66 19.56 3.61
CA ASP A 112 27.97 19.67 4.90
C ASP A 112 26.91 20.78 4.86
N VAL A 113 27.20 21.88 4.16
CA VAL A 113 26.26 22.98 3.93
C VAL A 113 25.12 22.51 3.03
N VAL A 114 25.43 21.82 1.93
CA VAL A 114 24.43 21.28 1.00
C VAL A 114 23.48 20.33 1.73
N LEU A 115 24.03 19.41 2.53
CA LEU A 115 23.28 18.43 3.28
C LEU A 115 22.31 19.07 4.28
N GLU A 116 22.78 20.03 5.09
CA GLU A 116 21.90 20.70 6.07
C GLU A 116 20.83 21.55 5.37
N ALA A 117 21.16 22.21 4.25
CA ALA A 117 20.18 22.94 3.45
C ALA A 117 19.10 22.03 2.86
N LEU A 118 19.46 20.86 2.33
CA LEU A 118 18.50 19.86 1.83
C LEU A 118 17.59 19.35 2.94
N LYS A 119 18.14 19.08 4.14
CA LYS A 119 17.35 18.67 5.31
C LYS A 119 16.33 19.76 5.71
N CYS A 120 16.74 21.03 5.71
CA CYS A 120 15.82 22.16 5.92
C CYS A 120 14.69 22.18 4.87
N LEU A 121 15.03 22.10 3.58
CA LEU A 121 14.06 22.10 2.49
C LEU A 121 13.08 20.93 2.60
N CYS A 122 13.55 19.73 2.93
CA CYS A 122 12.68 18.57 3.17
C CYS A 122 11.66 18.83 4.27
N ASN A 123 12.07 19.40 5.42
CA ASN A 123 11.18 19.72 6.52
C ASN A 123 10.12 20.75 6.12
N LEU A 124 10.54 21.82 5.43
CA LEU A 124 9.66 22.90 4.98
C LEU A 124 8.65 22.40 3.95
N VAL A 125 9.09 21.68 2.91
CA VAL A 125 8.22 21.15 1.84
C VAL A 125 7.25 20.10 2.41
N PHE A 126 7.71 19.23 3.32
CA PHE A 126 6.83 18.25 3.96
C PHE A 126 5.70 18.89 4.77
N SER A 127 5.98 20.00 5.46
CA SER A 127 5.07 20.55 6.47
C SER A 127 4.30 21.80 6.04
N SER A 128 4.73 22.50 4.97
CA SER A 128 4.12 23.77 4.53
C SER A 128 3.67 23.73 3.06
N PRO A 129 2.35 23.86 2.80
CA PRO A 129 1.82 24.03 1.44
C PRO A 129 2.36 25.25 0.71
N VAL A 130 2.68 26.32 1.45
CA VAL A 130 3.28 27.54 0.88
C VAL A 130 4.69 27.25 0.37
N ALA A 131 5.49 26.47 1.12
CA ALA A 131 6.82 26.05 0.67
C ALA A 131 6.74 25.14 -0.56
N GLN A 132 5.75 24.25 -0.63
CA GLN A 132 5.52 23.38 -1.79
C GLN A 132 5.26 24.21 -3.06
N ALA A 133 4.40 25.23 -2.98
CA ALA A 133 4.09 26.10 -4.11
C ALA A 133 5.33 26.92 -4.54
N LEU A 134 6.04 27.53 -3.58
CA LEU A 134 7.24 28.33 -3.86
C LEU A 134 8.40 27.49 -4.42
N ALA A 135 8.56 26.24 -3.96
CA ALA A 135 9.56 25.32 -4.50
C ALA A 135 9.25 24.90 -5.95
N ALA A 136 7.97 24.75 -6.29
CA ALA A 136 7.52 24.49 -7.66
C ALA A 136 7.78 25.72 -8.56
N GLU A 137 7.40 26.92 -8.11
CA GLU A 137 7.67 28.19 -8.82
C GLU A 137 9.17 28.46 -9.04
N ALA A 138 10.02 28.02 -8.11
CA ALA A 138 11.47 28.14 -8.21
C ALA A 138 12.12 27.06 -9.09
N HIS A 139 11.33 26.14 -9.66
CA HIS A 139 11.80 25.05 -10.52
C HIS A 139 12.93 24.20 -9.93
N LEU A 140 12.91 23.98 -8.60
CA LEU A 140 13.96 23.22 -7.90
C LEU A 140 14.13 21.78 -8.45
N VAL A 141 13.05 21.21 -8.98
CA VAL A 141 13.04 19.88 -9.59
C VAL A 141 14.04 19.75 -10.74
N VAL A 142 14.26 20.82 -11.51
CA VAL A 142 15.17 20.79 -12.67
C VAL A 142 16.61 20.56 -12.21
N LYS A 143 17.09 21.34 -11.23
CA LYS A 143 18.45 21.18 -10.70
C LYS A 143 18.65 19.91 -9.89
N LEU A 144 17.63 19.45 -9.16
CA LEU A 144 17.67 18.14 -8.50
C LEU A 144 17.84 17.01 -9.53
N THR A 145 17.09 17.06 -10.63
CA THR A 145 17.14 16.10 -11.73
C THR A 145 18.51 16.12 -12.41
N GLU A 146 19.05 17.30 -12.71
CA GLU A 146 20.42 17.46 -13.23
C GLU A 146 21.45 16.80 -12.30
N ARG A 147 21.37 17.04 -10.98
CA ARG A 147 22.30 16.47 -10.00
C ARG A 147 22.18 14.95 -9.90
N VAL A 148 20.97 14.39 -9.90
CA VAL A 148 20.74 12.93 -9.93
C VAL A 148 21.37 12.31 -11.18
N GLY A 149 21.25 12.95 -12.35
CA GLY A 149 21.88 12.50 -13.59
C GLY A 149 23.40 12.54 -13.58
N LEU A 150 24.02 13.19 -12.59
CA LEU A 150 25.47 13.25 -12.41
C LEU A 150 26.00 12.19 -11.43
N TYR A 151 25.17 11.38 -10.78
CA TYR A 151 25.63 10.38 -9.80
C TYR A 151 26.64 9.37 -10.37
N GLY A 152 26.51 9.00 -11.65
CA GLY A 152 27.48 8.14 -12.33
C GLY A 152 28.79 8.84 -12.75
N LYS A 153 28.82 10.18 -12.75
CA LYS A 153 29.94 11.01 -13.25
C LYS A 153 30.70 11.73 -12.14
N LYS A 154 30.03 12.07 -11.03
CA LYS A 154 30.56 12.79 -9.88
C LYS A 154 30.27 12.00 -8.61
N SER A 155 31.23 11.95 -7.71
CA SER A 155 31.05 11.34 -6.40
C SER A 155 30.35 12.31 -5.46
N PHE A 156 29.14 11.96 -5.02
CA PHE A 156 28.40 12.67 -3.98
C PHE A 156 28.28 11.77 -2.74
N PRO A 157 28.35 12.32 -1.51
CA PRO A 157 28.12 11.55 -0.30
C PRO A 157 26.74 10.90 -0.27
N HIS A 158 26.63 9.74 0.37
CA HIS A 158 25.37 9.00 0.49
C HIS A 158 24.23 9.87 1.05
N GLU A 159 24.45 10.62 2.13
CA GLU A 159 23.39 11.44 2.73
C GLU A 159 22.87 12.53 1.77
N VAL A 160 23.76 13.16 0.99
CA VAL A 160 23.34 14.17 0.00
C VAL A 160 22.47 13.53 -1.06
N GLN A 161 22.88 12.37 -1.60
CA GLN A 161 22.07 11.63 -2.58
C GLN A 161 20.72 11.22 -2.02
N PHE A 162 20.68 10.75 -0.77
CA PHE A 162 19.44 10.37 -0.11
C PHE A 162 18.51 11.57 0.06
N PHE A 163 19.01 12.71 0.52
CA PHE A 163 18.17 13.91 0.73
C PHE A 163 17.75 14.60 -0.57
N ASP A 164 18.53 14.47 -1.66
CA ASP A 164 18.08 14.85 -3.01
C ASP A 164 16.86 14.04 -3.43
N LEU A 165 16.97 12.71 -3.36
CA LEU A 165 15.88 11.79 -3.72
C LEU A 165 14.67 11.97 -2.80
N ARG A 166 14.90 12.22 -1.51
CA ARG A 166 13.85 12.51 -0.53
C ARG A 166 13.11 13.80 -0.85
N LEU A 167 13.83 14.87 -1.21
CA LEU A 167 13.21 16.13 -1.62
C LEU A 167 12.43 15.95 -2.92
N LEU A 168 12.98 15.22 -3.89
CA LEU A 168 12.32 14.86 -5.14
C LEU A 168 11.03 14.06 -4.89
N PHE A 169 11.07 13.10 -3.96
CA PHE A 169 9.89 12.35 -3.53
C PHE A 169 8.82 13.25 -2.94
N LEU A 170 9.19 14.17 -2.03
CA LEU A 170 8.25 15.09 -1.40
C LEU A 170 7.61 16.03 -2.43
N LEU A 171 8.41 16.63 -3.32
CA LEU A 171 7.92 17.52 -4.36
C LEU A 171 6.95 16.79 -5.30
N THR A 172 7.32 15.60 -5.79
CA THR A 172 6.47 14.82 -6.70
C THR A 172 5.22 14.26 -6.02
N ALA A 173 5.28 13.94 -4.72
CA ALA A 173 4.13 13.47 -3.96
C ALA A 173 3.10 14.58 -3.72
N LEU A 174 3.57 15.79 -3.40
CA LEU A 174 2.74 16.89 -2.90
C LEU A 174 2.31 17.88 -4.00
N ARG A 175 3.01 17.89 -5.14
CA ARG A 175 2.77 18.83 -6.26
C ARG A 175 2.56 18.08 -7.58
N THR A 176 1.35 18.19 -8.13
CA THR A 176 0.95 17.52 -9.37
C THR A 176 1.63 18.12 -10.60
N ASP A 177 1.84 19.43 -10.61
CA ASP A 177 2.60 20.15 -11.64
C ASP A 177 4.07 19.69 -11.69
N VAL A 178 4.73 19.58 -10.53
CA VAL A 178 6.12 19.08 -10.46
C VAL A 178 6.22 17.62 -10.90
N ARG A 179 5.24 16.80 -10.53
CA ARG A 179 5.14 15.40 -10.97
C ARG A 179 5.02 15.27 -12.49
N GLN A 180 4.14 16.05 -13.10
CA GLN A 180 3.97 16.08 -14.57
C GLN A 180 5.22 16.61 -15.27
N GLN A 181 5.82 17.68 -14.74
CA GLN A 181 7.09 18.21 -15.26
C GLN A 181 8.20 17.17 -15.21
N LEU A 182 8.37 16.45 -14.09
CA LEU A 182 9.39 15.40 -13.99
C LEU A 182 9.13 14.26 -14.97
N PHE A 183 7.86 13.84 -15.14
CA PHE A 183 7.49 12.76 -16.05
C PHE A 183 7.71 13.14 -17.53
N GLN A 184 7.19 14.30 -17.97
CA GLN A 184 7.10 14.66 -19.38
C GLN A 184 8.31 15.47 -19.88
N GLU A 185 8.71 16.51 -19.13
CA GLU A 185 9.73 17.46 -19.61
C GLU A 185 11.15 17.02 -19.27
N LEU A 186 11.33 16.34 -18.13
CA LEU A 186 12.64 15.98 -17.59
C LEU A 186 12.99 14.50 -17.78
N HIS A 187 12.18 13.74 -18.52
CA HIS A 187 12.38 12.30 -18.76
C HIS A 187 12.67 11.50 -17.48
N GLY A 188 11.93 11.80 -16.41
CA GLY A 188 12.21 11.30 -15.06
C GLY A 188 12.21 9.78 -14.92
N VAL A 189 11.41 9.07 -15.73
CA VAL A 189 11.41 7.60 -15.74
C VAL A 189 12.77 7.06 -16.20
N HIS A 190 13.31 7.58 -17.31
CA HIS A 190 14.63 7.17 -17.82
C HIS A 190 15.72 7.48 -16.79
N LEU A 191 15.78 8.73 -16.32
CA LEU A 191 16.78 9.18 -15.35
C LEU A 191 16.79 8.33 -14.07
N LEU A 192 15.62 8.06 -13.50
CA LEU A 192 15.50 7.30 -12.27
C LEU A 192 15.72 5.80 -12.49
N THR A 193 15.48 5.29 -13.69
CA THR A 193 15.84 3.93 -14.08
C THR A 193 17.36 3.77 -14.14
N ASP A 194 18.07 4.74 -14.72
CA ASP A 194 19.55 4.76 -14.71
C ASP A 194 20.09 4.87 -13.27
N ALA A 195 19.50 5.75 -12.46
CA ALA A 195 19.88 5.89 -11.05
C ALA A 195 19.63 4.60 -10.23
N LEU A 196 18.54 3.89 -10.53
CA LEU A 196 18.20 2.60 -9.92
C LEU A 196 19.25 1.55 -10.29
N GLU A 197 19.59 1.43 -11.57
CA GLU A 197 20.61 0.50 -12.07
C GLU A 197 21.98 0.77 -11.42
N LEU A 198 22.42 2.04 -11.42
CA LEU A 198 23.68 2.45 -10.80
C LEU A 198 23.73 2.09 -9.31
N THR A 199 22.61 2.21 -8.60
CA THR A 199 22.55 1.89 -7.17
C THR A 199 22.46 0.40 -6.89
N LEU A 200 21.80 -0.36 -7.76
CA LEU A 200 21.74 -1.83 -7.69
C LEU A 200 23.09 -2.49 -8.01
N ARG A 201 23.97 -1.79 -8.76
CA ARG A 201 25.25 -2.32 -9.24
C ARG A 201 25.09 -3.65 -9.96
N VAL A 202 24.09 -3.75 -10.85
CA VAL A 202 23.82 -4.97 -11.61
C VAL A 202 25.00 -5.24 -12.56
N THR A 203 26.03 -5.94 -12.08
CA THR A 203 27.08 -6.48 -12.95
C THR A 203 26.58 -7.79 -13.56
N PRO A 204 26.78 -8.03 -14.86
CA PRO A 204 26.33 -9.27 -15.53
C PRO A 204 26.89 -10.58 -14.94
N GLU A 205 27.87 -10.52 -14.04
CA GLU A 205 28.71 -11.67 -13.67
C GLU A 205 28.59 -12.14 -12.21
N GLU A 206 27.82 -11.48 -11.34
CA GLU A 206 27.72 -11.88 -9.92
C GLU A 206 26.45 -12.70 -9.64
N GLY A 207 26.67 -13.92 -9.15
CA GLY A 207 25.64 -14.93 -8.90
C GLY A 207 24.59 -14.57 -7.84
N PRO A 208 23.59 -15.44 -7.65
CA PRO A 208 22.40 -15.12 -6.87
C PRO A 208 22.69 -15.27 -5.38
N LEU A 209 22.77 -14.13 -4.69
CA LEU A 209 22.36 -13.85 -3.29
C LEU A 209 23.18 -12.64 -2.78
N VAL A 210 22.92 -11.47 -3.36
CA VAL A 210 23.52 -10.20 -2.94
C VAL A 210 22.56 -9.54 -1.96
N VAL A 211 22.88 -9.58 -0.67
CA VAL A 211 22.17 -8.76 0.32
C VAL A 211 22.55 -7.31 0.05
N LEU A 212 21.57 -6.47 -0.29
CA LEU A 212 21.82 -5.05 -0.51
C LEU A 212 22.26 -4.37 0.79
N PRO A 213 23.34 -3.58 0.77
CA PRO A 213 23.73 -2.85 1.97
C PRO A 213 22.69 -1.77 2.35
N PRO A 214 22.68 -1.30 3.61
CA PRO A 214 21.64 -0.39 4.11
C PRO A 214 21.53 0.93 3.33
N GLN A 215 22.66 1.53 2.95
CA GLN A 215 22.71 2.82 2.26
C GLN A 215 22.14 2.73 0.84
N GLU A 216 22.49 1.67 0.11
CA GLU A 216 21.94 1.36 -1.21
C GLU A 216 20.43 1.11 -1.11
N THR A 217 20.00 0.30 -0.12
CA THR A 217 18.58 0.00 0.12
C THR A 217 17.78 1.29 0.31
N GLU A 218 18.28 2.23 1.12
CA GLU A 218 17.61 3.52 1.37
C GLU A 218 17.43 4.36 0.12
N ARG A 219 18.50 4.51 -0.68
CA ARG A 219 18.45 5.26 -1.94
C ARG A 219 17.50 4.59 -2.94
N ILE A 220 17.58 3.27 -3.09
CA ILE A 220 16.70 2.52 -3.99
C ILE A 220 15.24 2.73 -3.60
N MET A 221 14.89 2.64 -2.31
CA MET A 221 13.51 2.86 -1.89
C MET A 221 13.04 4.29 -2.15
N GLU A 222 13.88 5.32 -1.97
CA GLU A 222 13.51 6.68 -2.39
C GLU A 222 13.31 6.77 -3.91
N ILE A 223 14.18 6.17 -4.72
CA ILE A 223 14.02 6.11 -6.19
C ILE A 223 12.70 5.42 -6.57
N LEU A 224 12.40 4.26 -5.98
CA LEU A 224 11.15 3.52 -6.23
C LEU A 224 9.92 4.34 -5.85
N LYS A 225 9.97 5.12 -4.77
CA LYS A 225 8.88 6.01 -4.35
C LYS A 225 8.68 7.18 -5.33
N VAL A 226 9.76 7.79 -5.84
CA VAL A 226 9.66 8.83 -6.87
C VAL A 226 9.11 8.25 -8.17
N LEU A 227 9.63 7.10 -8.62
CA LEU A 227 9.13 6.40 -9.80
C LEU A 227 7.64 6.06 -9.65
N PHE A 228 7.21 5.56 -8.50
CA PHE A 228 5.79 5.32 -8.22
C PHE A 228 4.97 6.60 -8.37
N ASN A 229 5.42 7.72 -7.76
CA ASN A 229 4.70 8.99 -7.82
C ASN A 229 4.52 9.51 -9.24
N ILE A 230 5.51 9.36 -10.13
CA ILE A 230 5.43 9.88 -11.50
C ILE A 230 4.76 8.91 -12.48
N THR A 231 4.58 7.63 -12.12
CA THR A 231 4.00 6.62 -13.01
C THR A 231 2.55 6.27 -12.71
N PHE A 232 2.05 6.53 -11.48
CA PHE A 232 0.74 6.00 -11.03
C PHE A 232 -0.48 6.48 -11.85
N ASP A 233 -0.46 7.70 -12.38
CA ASP A 233 -1.57 8.31 -13.15
C ASP A 233 -1.17 8.69 -14.58
N SER A 234 0.13 8.65 -14.89
CA SER A 234 0.69 9.22 -16.11
C SER A 234 0.90 8.18 -17.21
N ILE A 235 1.02 6.89 -16.85
CA ILE A 235 1.13 5.80 -17.82
C ILE A 235 -0.25 5.47 -18.40
N LYS A 236 -0.38 5.64 -19.71
CA LYS A 236 -1.58 5.23 -20.46
C LYS A 236 -1.59 3.71 -20.66
N LYS A 237 -2.79 3.14 -20.83
CA LYS A 237 -2.96 1.71 -21.16
C LYS A 237 -2.27 1.32 -22.48
N GLU A 238 -2.25 2.25 -23.43
CA GLU A 238 -1.52 2.11 -24.69
C GLU A 238 -0.26 2.97 -24.62
N VAL A 239 0.88 2.35 -24.86
CA VAL A 239 2.21 2.94 -24.73
C VAL A 239 2.95 2.72 -26.05
N GLU A 240 3.65 3.76 -26.49
CA GLU A 240 4.51 3.74 -27.68
C GLU A 240 5.62 2.68 -27.55
N GLU A 241 6.24 2.28 -28.67
CA GLU A 241 7.24 1.20 -28.66
C GLU A 241 8.51 1.57 -27.89
N GLU A 242 8.98 2.82 -28.01
CA GLU A 242 10.17 3.31 -27.30
C GLU A 242 9.96 3.31 -25.78
N ASP A 243 8.84 3.87 -25.33
CA ASP A 243 8.44 3.84 -23.92
C ASP A 243 8.25 2.40 -23.41
N ALA A 244 7.72 1.49 -24.24
CA ALA A 244 7.56 0.09 -23.85
C ALA A 244 8.91 -0.60 -23.58
N ALA A 245 9.95 -0.31 -24.38
CA ALA A 245 11.29 -0.82 -24.13
C ALA A 245 11.86 -0.30 -22.80
N LEU A 246 11.65 0.99 -22.49
CA LEU A 246 12.03 1.58 -21.21
C LEU A 246 11.31 0.91 -20.03
N TYR A 247 10.00 0.69 -20.11
CA TYR A 247 9.24 0.01 -19.06
C TYR A 247 9.60 -1.47 -18.91
N GLN A 248 9.94 -2.16 -19.99
CA GLN A 248 10.48 -3.53 -19.93
C GLN A 248 11.85 -3.57 -19.25
N TYR A 249 12.71 -2.59 -19.55
CA TYR A 249 13.99 -2.46 -18.89
C TYR A 249 13.85 -2.19 -17.39
N LEU A 250 13.01 -1.23 -17.01
CA LEU A 250 12.65 -0.98 -15.62
C LEU A 250 12.06 -2.24 -14.95
N GLY A 251 11.16 -2.96 -15.63
CA GLY A 251 10.61 -4.23 -15.14
C GLY A 251 11.68 -5.30 -14.88
N THR A 252 12.76 -5.31 -15.67
CA THR A 252 13.92 -6.20 -15.47
C THR A 252 14.71 -5.83 -14.21
N LEU A 253 14.90 -4.55 -13.94
CA LEU A 253 15.52 -4.09 -12.68
C LEU A 253 14.63 -4.41 -11.48
N LEU A 254 13.31 -4.21 -11.59
CA LEU A 254 12.36 -4.55 -10.53
C LEU A 254 12.29 -6.05 -10.26
N ARG A 255 12.42 -6.88 -11.30
CA ARG A 255 12.59 -8.32 -11.15
C ARG A 255 13.81 -8.63 -10.28
N HIS A 256 14.95 -7.99 -10.53
CA HIS A 256 16.13 -8.14 -9.69
C HIS A 256 15.86 -7.70 -8.25
N CYS A 257 15.18 -6.57 -8.04
CA CYS A 257 14.76 -6.10 -6.72
C CYS A 257 13.88 -7.11 -5.97
N VAL A 258 12.96 -7.81 -6.65
CA VAL A 258 12.14 -8.87 -6.03
C VAL A 258 13.00 -10.04 -5.57
N MET A 259 14.04 -10.38 -6.33
CA MET A 259 14.88 -11.57 -6.07
C MET A 259 15.97 -11.34 -5.01
N ILE A 260 16.35 -10.10 -4.73
CA ILE A 260 17.37 -9.77 -3.71
C ILE A 260 16.75 -9.44 -2.36
N ALA A 261 17.53 -9.66 -1.30
CA ALA A 261 17.19 -9.27 0.06
C ALA A 261 17.87 -7.95 0.42
N ALA A 262 17.22 -7.14 1.25
CA ALA A 262 17.82 -5.96 1.85
C ALA A 262 18.43 -6.29 3.21
N ALA A 263 19.52 -5.62 3.58
CA ALA A 263 20.13 -5.78 4.89
C ALA A 263 19.14 -5.43 6.03
N GLY A 264 19.16 -6.24 7.09
CA GLY A 264 18.27 -6.10 8.24
C GLY A 264 16.81 -6.47 7.92
N ASP A 265 15.88 -5.89 8.69
CA ASP A 265 14.46 -6.24 8.62
C ASP A 265 13.68 -5.47 7.51
N ARG A 266 14.40 -4.79 6.61
CA ARG A 266 13.79 -3.89 5.60
C ARG A 266 13.41 -4.56 4.29
N THR A 267 13.71 -5.86 4.11
CA THR A 267 13.40 -6.60 2.87
C THR A 267 11.93 -6.49 2.49
N GLU A 268 11.02 -6.56 3.47
CA GLU A 268 9.59 -6.50 3.21
C GLU A 268 9.12 -5.10 2.76
N GLU A 269 9.68 -4.03 3.35
CA GLU A 269 9.43 -2.64 2.94
C GLU A 269 9.92 -2.42 1.51
N PHE A 270 11.14 -2.88 1.22
CA PHE A 270 11.77 -2.80 -0.08
C PHE A 270 10.98 -3.54 -1.18
N HIS A 271 10.58 -4.79 -0.93
CA HIS A 271 9.71 -5.54 -1.83
C HIS A 271 8.36 -4.87 -2.01
N GLY A 272 7.79 -4.25 -0.96
CA GLY A 272 6.55 -3.48 -1.05
C GLY A 272 6.63 -2.33 -2.05
N HIS A 273 7.69 -1.51 -1.98
CA HIS A 273 7.90 -0.44 -2.96
C HIS A 273 8.12 -0.96 -4.38
N THR A 274 8.84 -2.07 -4.52
CA THR A 274 9.08 -2.72 -5.82
C THR A 274 7.78 -3.20 -6.46
N VAL A 275 6.93 -3.88 -5.69
CA VAL A 275 5.63 -4.39 -6.16
C VAL A 275 4.66 -3.25 -6.47
N ASN A 276 4.65 -2.18 -5.68
CA ASN A 276 3.84 -1.00 -5.97
C ASN A 276 4.19 -0.40 -7.33
N LEU A 277 5.47 -0.32 -7.67
CA LEU A 277 5.91 0.18 -8.97
C LEU A 277 5.62 -0.80 -10.11
N LEU A 278 5.77 -2.12 -9.90
CA LEU A 278 5.35 -3.14 -10.87
C LEU A 278 3.86 -3.00 -11.22
N GLY A 279 3.02 -2.65 -10.24
CA GLY A 279 1.59 -2.39 -10.45
C GLY A 279 1.27 -1.20 -11.36
N ASN A 280 2.22 -0.29 -11.58
CA ASN A 280 2.05 0.86 -12.47
C ASN A 280 2.51 0.58 -13.91
N LEU A 281 3.30 -0.47 -14.15
CA LEU A 281 3.83 -0.76 -15.48
C LEU A 281 2.72 -1.22 -16.43
N PRO A 282 2.84 -0.93 -17.75
CA PRO A 282 1.92 -1.46 -18.75
C PRO A 282 1.92 -2.99 -18.73
N LEU A 283 0.73 -3.59 -18.88
CA LEU A 283 0.54 -5.06 -18.78
C LEU A 283 1.48 -5.86 -19.69
N LYS A 284 1.71 -5.38 -20.91
CA LYS A 284 2.62 -5.99 -21.91
C LYS A 284 4.09 -6.03 -21.46
N CYS A 285 4.47 -5.25 -20.44
CA CYS A 285 5.84 -5.19 -19.93
C CYS A 285 6.06 -6.16 -18.76
N LEU A 286 5.01 -6.75 -18.20
CA LEU A 286 5.14 -7.70 -17.08
C LEU A 286 5.68 -9.06 -17.50
N ASP A 287 5.68 -9.37 -18.80
CA ASP A 287 6.29 -10.59 -19.37
C ASP A 287 7.75 -10.77 -18.96
N VAL A 288 8.47 -9.67 -18.69
CA VAL A 288 9.87 -9.70 -18.23
C VAL A 288 10.06 -10.44 -16.90
N LEU A 289 9.00 -10.55 -16.10
CA LEU A 289 9.03 -11.28 -14.83
C LEU A 289 9.18 -12.81 -15.01
N LEU A 290 8.87 -13.34 -16.20
CA LEU A 290 8.92 -14.78 -16.50
C LEU A 290 9.99 -15.17 -17.52
N THR A 291 10.70 -14.21 -18.12
CA THR A 291 11.75 -14.44 -19.14
C THR A 291 13.14 -14.68 -18.54
N LEU A 292 13.21 -15.34 -17.39
CA LEU A 292 14.48 -15.74 -16.78
C LEU A 292 14.99 -17.05 -17.41
N ASP A 293 16.30 -17.12 -17.59
CA ASP A 293 16.95 -18.38 -17.96
C ASP A 293 16.77 -19.41 -16.83
N LEU A 294 16.68 -20.68 -17.24
CA LEU A 294 16.61 -21.79 -16.31
C LEU A 294 18.03 -22.16 -15.86
N HIS A 295 18.24 -22.21 -14.55
CA HIS A 295 19.48 -22.70 -13.94
C HIS A 295 19.19 -23.97 -13.13
N GLU A 296 20.23 -24.73 -12.74
CA GLU A 296 20.08 -26.03 -12.03
C GLU A 296 19.27 -25.95 -10.71
N HIS A 297 19.13 -24.75 -10.12
CA HIS A 297 18.40 -24.52 -8.87
C HIS A 297 17.15 -23.65 -9.05
N SER A 298 16.76 -23.35 -10.29
CA SER A 298 15.55 -22.56 -10.57
C SER A 298 14.29 -23.40 -10.39
N LEU A 299 13.23 -22.76 -9.90
CA LEU A 299 11.90 -23.37 -9.85
C LEU A 299 11.31 -23.42 -11.27
N GLU A 300 11.42 -24.57 -11.92
CA GLU A 300 10.84 -24.78 -13.25
C GLU A 300 9.39 -25.28 -13.16
N PHE A 301 8.51 -24.67 -13.96
CA PHE A 301 7.17 -25.21 -14.22
C PHE A 301 6.79 -25.04 -15.69
N MET A 302 6.50 -26.16 -16.38
CA MET A 302 6.20 -26.19 -17.82
C MET A 302 7.29 -25.53 -18.70
N GLY A 303 8.57 -25.73 -18.37
CA GLY A 303 9.70 -25.16 -19.13
C GLY A 303 9.89 -23.65 -18.95
N VAL A 304 9.30 -23.05 -17.91
CA VAL A 304 9.43 -21.61 -17.59
C VAL A 304 9.86 -21.45 -16.13
N ASN A 305 10.72 -20.46 -15.87
CA ASN A 305 11.17 -20.11 -14.53
C ASN A 305 10.02 -19.46 -13.72
N MET A 306 9.76 -19.96 -12.52
CA MET A 306 8.72 -19.49 -11.59
C MET A 306 9.28 -18.87 -10.31
N ASP A 307 10.58 -18.62 -10.20
CA ASP A 307 11.24 -18.10 -9.00
C ASP A 307 10.61 -16.77 -8.56
N VAL A 308 10.47 -15.82 -9.48
CA VAL A 308 9.88 -14.50 -9.22
C VAL A 308 8.42 -14.61 -8.77
N ILE A 309 7.63 -15.45 -9.45
CA ILE A 309 6.21 -15.66 -9.10
C ILE A 309 6.09 -16.32 -7.72
N SER A 310 6.98 -17.25 -7.39
CA SER A 310 7.05 -17.89 -6.08
C SER A 310 7.39 -16.90 -4.98
N VAL A 311 8.37 -16.02 -5.19
CA VAL A 311 8.73 -14.95 -4.25
C VAL A 311 7.58 -13.97 -4.04
N LEU A 312 6.91 -13.54 -5.12
CA LEU A 312 5.72 -12.67 -5.04
C LEU A 312 4.56 -13.34 -4.28
N LEU A 313 4.36 -14.65 -4.47
CA LEU A 313 3.34 -15.41 -3.76
C LEU A 313 3.66 -15.52 -2.26
N ALA A 314 4.92 -15.80 -1.91
CA ALA A 314 5.37 -15.82 -0.51
C ALA A 314 5.26 -14.43 0.13
N PHE A 315 5.57 -13.37 -0.62
CA PHE A 315 5.38 -11.99 -0.17
C PHE A 315 3.90 -11.68 0.10
N LEU A 316 2.99 -12.09 -0.80
CA LEU A 316 1.54 -11.98 -0.59
C LEU A 316 1.10 -12.70 0.69
N GLU A 317 1.54 -13.95 0.90
CA GLU A 317 1.17 -14.72 2.09
C GLU A 317 1.64 -14.04 3.38
N LYS A 318 2.86 -13.48 3.37
CA LYS A 318 3.38 -12.70 4.51
C LYS A 318 2.54 -11.46 4.78
N ARG A 319 2.15 -10.71 3.73
CA ARG A 319 1.31 -9.50 3.83
C ARG A 319 -0.11 -9.80 4.29
N LEU A 320 -0.69 -10.94 3.92
CA LEU A 320 -2.02 -11.36 4.37
C LEU A 320 -2.11 -11.62 5.87
N ASN A 321 -0.99 -11.90 6.53
CA ASN A 321 -0.94 -12.05 7.99
C ASN A 321 -0.97 -10.68 8.71
N GLN A 322 -0.82 -9.56 7.99
CA GLN A 322 -0.93 -8.21 8.54
C GLN A 322 -2.40 -7.77 8.54
N THR A 323 -2.95 -7.43 9.70
CA THR A 323 -4.38 -7.07 9.83
C THR A 323 -4.69 -5.62 9.44
N HIS A 324 -3.67 -4.75 9.34
CA HIS A 324 -3.83 -3.33 9.08
C HIS A 324 -3.45 -2.96 7.64
N ARG A 325 -4.16 -1.99 7.05
CA ARG A 325 -3.89 -1.42 5.71
C ARG A 325 -3.80 -2.44 4.57
N LEU A 326 -4.64 -3.49 4.62
CA LEU A 326 -4.72 -4.55 3.61
C LEU A 326 -4.86 -4.05 2.17
N LYS A 327 -5.56 -2.93 1.95
CA LYS A 327 -5.70 -2.32 0.63
C LYS A 327 -4.35 -1.96 0.01
N GLU A 328 -3.52 -1.24 0.74
CA GLU A 328 -2.21 -0.79 0.25
C GLU A 328 -1.19 -1.92 0.23
N SER A 329 -1.32 -2.91 1.11
CA SER A 329 -0.33 -3.99 1.24
C SER A 329 -0.56 -5.19 0.32
N VAL A 330 -1.82 -5.49 -0.02
CA VAL A 330 -2.19 -6.74 -0.72
C VAL A 330 -2.67 -6.47 -2.16
N ALA A 331 -3.37 -5.36 -2.41
CA ALA A 331 -3.93 -5.11 -3.73
C ALA A 331 -2.88 -5.01 -4.86
N PRO A 332 -1.72 -4.36 -4.66
CA PRO A 332 -0.68 -4.29 -5.70
C PRO A 332 -0.14 -5.67 -6.10
N VAL A 333 0.23 -6.51 -5.12
CA VAL A 333 0.75 -7.86 -5.39
C VAL A 333 -0.30 -8.76 -6.05
N LEU A 334 -1.57 -8.69 -5.61
CA LEU A 334 -2.65 -9.44 -6.24
C LEU A 334 -2.86 -9.00 -7.69
N SER A 335 -2.78 -7.70 -7.97
CA SER A 335 -2.95 -7.19 -9.32
C SER A 335 -1.83 -7.69 -10.25
N VAL A 336 -0.57 -7.58 -9.82
CA VAL A 336 0.58 -8.08 -10.60
C VAL A 336 0.47 -9.59 -10.86
N LEU A 337 0.17 -10.39 -9.83
CA LEU A 337 0.01 -11.85 -9.97
C LEU A 337 -1.18 -12.21 -10.88
N THR A 338 -2.28 -11.45 -10.81
CA THR A 338 -3.46 -11.65 -11.66
C THR A 338 -3.12 -11.42 -13.13
N GLU A 339 -2.42 -10.34 -13.44
CA GLU A 339 -2.07 -10.00 -14.82
C GLU A 339 -1.03 -10.98 -15.38
N CYS A 340 -0.04 -11.39 -14.58
CA CYS A 340 0.88 -12.47 -14.96
C CYS A 340 0.15 -13.79 -15.26
N ALA A 341 -0.85 -14.16 -14.44
CA ALA A 341 -1.67 -15.35 -14.65
C ALA A 341 -2.61 -15.25 -15.86
N ARG A 342 -3.09 -14.04 -16.18
CA ARG A 342 -3.91 -13.80 -17.37
C ARG A 342 -3.08 -13.98 -18.64
N MET A 343 -1.91 -13.35 -18.69
CA MET A 343 -1.01 -13.36 -19.86
C MET A 343 -0.32 -14.71 -20.08
N HIS A 344 0.16 -15.37 -19.02
CA HIS A 344 0.99 -16.57 -19.15
C HIS A 344 0.29 -17.83 -18.61
N ARG A 345 0.04 -18.79 -19.51
CA ARG A 345 -0.53 -20.10 -19.15
C ARG A 345 0.30 -20.86 -18.10
N PRO A 346 1.65 -20.91 -18.17
CA PRO A 346 2.46 -21.56 -17.13
C PRO A 346 2.26 -20.92 -15.75
N ALA A 347 2.29 -19.57 -15.67
CA ALA A 347 2.08 -18.83 -14.43
C ALA A 347 0.71 -19.13 -13.81
N ARG A 348 -0.35 -19.12 -14.64
CA ARG A 348 -1.72 -19.43 -14.18
C ARG A 348 -1.83 -20.82 -13.58
N LYS A 349 -1.27 -21.82 -14.26
CA LYS A 349 -1.34 -23.21 -13.80
C LYS A 349 -0.48 -23.43 -12.56
N PHE A 350 0.69 -22.82 -12.49
CA PHE A 350 1.55 -22.82 -11.30
C PHE A 350 0.82 -22.21 -10.10
N LEU A 351 0.30 -20.97 -10.24
CA LEU A 351 -0.44 -20.28 -9.18
C LEU A 351 -1.72 -21.03 -8.78
N LYS A 352 -2.46 -21.61 -9.74
CA LYS A 352 -3.61 -22.46 -9.44
C LYS A 352 -3.22 -23.67 -8.60
N ALA A 353 -2.12 -24.34 -8.93
CA ALA A 353 -1.66 -25.50 -8.16
C ALA A 353 -1.24 -25.14 -6.72
N GLN A 354 -0.61 -23.98 -6.53
CA GLN A 354 -0.18 -23.50 -5.21
C GLN A 354 -1.34 -22.93 -4.36
N VAL A 355 -2.21 -22.11 -4.96
CA VAL A 355 -3.28 -21.39 -4.25
C VAL A 355 -4.56 -22.22 -4.13
N LEU A 356 -4.94 -22.94 -5.18
CA LEU A 356 -6.20 -23.68 -5.31
C LEU A 356 -5.94 -25.16 -5.63
N PRO A 357 -5.25 -25.91 -4.75
CA PRO A 357 -5.00 -27.33 -4.98
C PRO A 357 -6.32 -28.12 -5.09
N PRO A 358 -6.34 -29.26 -5.80
CA PRO A 358 -7.54 -30.09 -5.94
C PRO A 358 -8.21 -30.38 -4.60
N LEU A 359 -9.53 -30.14 -4.52
CA LEU A 359 -10.28 -30.19 -3.27
C LEU A 359 -10.40 -31.62 -2.75
N ARG A 360 -9.85 -31.90 -1.58
CA ARG A 360 -10.09 -33.17 -0.85
C ARG A 360 -11.18 -33.00 0.21
N ASP A 361 -11.17 -31.87 0.91
CA ASP A 361 -12.20 -31.52 1.89
C ASP A 361 -13.23 -30.56 1.27
N VAL A 362 -14.45 -31.08 1.16
CA VAL A 362 -15.61 -30.41 0.55
C VAL A 362 -16.67 -30.04 1.62
N ARG A 363 -16.44 -30.41 2.90
CA ARG A 363 -17.42 -30.24 3.98
C ARG A 363 -17.24 -28.92 4.74
N THR A 364 -16.00 -28.44 4.84
CA THR A 364 -15.69 -27.16 5.46
C THR A 364 -16.00 -26.00 4.53
N ARG A 365 -16.49 -24.88 5.08
CA ARG A 365 -16.76 -23.67 4.30
C ARG A 365 -15.46 -23.10 3.72
N PRO A 366 -15.43 -22.62 2.46
CA PRO A 366 -14.22 -22.10 1.82
C PRO A 366 -13.51 -20.96 2.56
N GLU A 367 -14.24 -20.13 3.31
CA GLU A 367 -13.70 -19.01 4.10
C GLU A 367 -13.08 -19.43 5.46
N VAL A 368 -13.26 -20.69 5.87
CA VAL A 368 -12.79 -21.21 7.17
C VAL A 368 -11.51 -22.03 6.96
N GLY A 369 -10.46 -21.67 7.69
CA GLY A 369 -9.14 -22.33 7.64
C GLY A 369 -8.00 -21.33 7.54
N GLU A 370 -6.76 -21.83 7.60
CA GLU A 370 -5.54 -21.01 7.57
C GLU A 370 -4.72 -21.15 6.28
N LEU A 371 -5.22 -21.92 5.31
CA LEU A 371 -4.57 -22.00 4.00
C LEU A 371 -4.73 -20.68 3.24
N LEU A 372 -3.81 -20.42 2.31
CA LEU A 372 -3.84 -19.23 1.46
C LEU A 372 -5.19 -19.06 0.74
N ARG A 373 -5.78 -20.17 0.24
CA ARG A 373 -7.16 -20.18 -0.30
C ARG A 373 -8.16 -19.55 0.66
N ASN A 374 -8.18 -20.00 1.92
CA ASN A 374 -9.18 -19.55 2.89
C ASN A 374 -9.01 -18.06 3.18
N LYS A 375 -7.76 -17.61 3.36
CA LYS A 375 -7.43 -16.19 3.56
C LYS A 375 -7.90 -15.32 2.40
N LEU A 376 -7.68 -15.74 1.16
CA LEU A 376 -8.12 -15.01 -0.04
C LEU A 376 -9.65 -15.01 -0.19
N VAL A 377 -10.33 -16.12 0.12
CA VAL A 377 -11.80 -16.18 0.09
C VAL A 377 -12.41 -15.24 1.13
N ARG A 378 -11.81 -15.13 2.34
CA ARG A 378 -12.23 -14.14 3.35
C ARG A 378 -12.13 -12.70 2.84
N LEU A 379 -11.16 -12.39 1.99
CA LEU A 379 -11.03 -11.06 1.40
C LEU A 379 -12.17 -10.72 0.41
N MET A 380 -12.83 -11.71 -0.19
CA MET A 380 -13.92 -11.48 -1.15
C MET A 380 -15.15 -10.83 -0.51
N THR A 381 -15.28 -10.91 0.82
CA THR A 381 -16.34 -10.28 1.61
C THR A 381 -15.83 -9.15 2.50
N HIS A 382 -14.61 -8.65 2.23
CA HIS A 382 -14.05 -7.50 2.92
C HIS A 382 -14.85 -6.21 2.66
N LEU A 383 -14.83 -5.29 3.64
CA LEU A 383 -15.56 -4.01 3.58
C LEU A 383 -15.05 -3.10 2.46
N ASP A 384 -13.74 -3.11 2.22
CA ASP A 384 -13.10 -2.35 1.16
C ASP A 384 -13.41 -2.95 -0.23
N THR A 385 -13.98 -2.11 -1.11
CA THR A 385 -14.42 -2.52 -2.45
C THR A 385 -13.29 -2.88 -3.40
N ASP A 386 -12.10 -2.30 -3.21
CA ASP A 386 -10.95 -2.61 -4.05
C ASP A 386 -10.35 -3.95 -3.65
N VAL A 387 -10.16 -4.17 -2.35
CA VAL A 387 -9.64 -5.45 -1.82
C VAL A 387 -10.51 -6.63 -2.23
N LYS A 388 -11.84 -6.52 -2.06
CA LYS A 388 -12.74 -7.61 -2.46
C LYS A 388 -12.71 -7.88 -3.95
N ARG A 389 -12.59 -6.83 -4.78
CA ARG A 389 -12.55 -6.92 -6.24
C ARG A 389 -11.28 -7.61 -6.71
N VAL A 390 -10.10 -7.17 -6.23
CA VAL A 390 -8.82 -7.74 -6.67
C VAL A 390 -8.63 -9.18 -6.19
N ALA A 391 -9.07 -9.52 -4.97
CA ALA A 391 -9.03 -10.89 -4.48
C ALA A 391 -9.94 -11.83 -5.29
N ALA A 392 -11.16 -11.38 -5.58
CA ALA A 392 -12.11 -12.16 -6.39
C ALA A 392 -11.63 -12.31 -7.84
N GLU A 393 -11.10 -11.24 -8.45
CA GLU A 393 -10.57 -11.27 -9.82
C GLU A 393 -9.39 -12.25 -9.94
N PHE A 394 -8.45 -12.22 -8.98
CA PHE A 394 -7.32 -13.14 -8.93
C PHE A 394 -7.79 -14.61 -8.93
N LEU A 395 -8.67 -14.97 -8.00
CA LEU A 395 -9.21 -16.33 -7.91
C LEU A 395 -10.02 -16.73 -9.15
N PHE A 396 -10.72 -15.79 -9.79
CA PHE A 396 -11.47 -16.03 -11.02
C PHE A 396 -10.53 -16.32 -12.20
N VAL A 397 -9.44 -15.56 -12.36
CA VAL A 397 -8.41 -15.82 -13.38
C VAL A 397 -7.72 -17.16 -13.15
N LEU A 398 -7.39 -17.53 -11.90
CA LEU A 398 -6.85 -18.86 -11.59
C LEU A 398 -7.81 -20.00 -11.95
N CYS A 399 -9.12 -19.74 -11.85
CA CYS A 399 -10.16 -20.66 -12.32
C CYS A 399 -10.33 -20.68 -13.84
N SER A 400 -9.44 -20.03 -14.61
CA SER A 400 -9.53 -19.83 -16.05
C SER A 400 -10.84 -19.16 -16.45
N GLU A 401 -11.30 -18.22 -15.62
CA GLU A 401 -12.52 -17.42 -15.82
C GLU A 401 -13.79 -18.28 -16.00
N SER A 402 -13.77 -19.50 -15.45
CA SER A 402 -14.88 -20.45 -15.47
C SER A 402 -15.77 -20.28 -14.23
N VAL A 403 -17.02 -19.86 -14.43
CA VAL A 403 -18.00 -19.66 -13.34
C VAL A 403 -18.21 -20.93 -12.50
N PRO A 404 -18.43 -22.13 -13.08
CA PRO A 404 -18.61 -23.35 -12.27
C PRO A 404 -17.38 -23.69 -11.43
N ARG A 405 -16.17 -23.57 -12.01
CA ARG A 405 -14.92 -23.85 -11.29
C ARG A 405 -14.69 -22.82 -10.19
N PHE A 406 -14.99 -21.56 -10.45
CA PHE A 406 -14.89 -20.50 -9.47
C PHE A 406 -15.79 -20.75 -8.26
N ILE A 407 -17.07 -21.06 -8.49
CA ILE A 407 -18.04 -21.39 -7.42
C ILE A 407 -17.58 -22.61 -6.62
N LYS A 408 -17.01 -23.64 -7.27
CA LYS A 408 -16.45 -24.83 -6.60
C LYS A 408 -15.42 -24.46 -5.53
N TYR A 409 -14.50 -23.53 -5.84
CA TYR A 409 -13.41 -23.19 -4.93
C TYR A 409 -13.76 -22.10 -3.91
N THR A 410 -14.64 -21.16 -4.23
CA THR A 410 -14.92 -19.99 -3.38
C THR A 410 -16.26 -20.04 -2.67
N GLY A 411 -17.19 -20.88 -3.14
CA GLY A 411 -18.57 -20.91 -2.68
C GLY A 411 -19.42 -19.79 -3.29
N TYR A 412 -20.67 -20.09 -3.62
CA TYR A 412 -21.55 -19.15 -4.33
C TYR A 412 -21.75 -17.83 -3.59
N GLY A 413 -21.92 -17.86 -2.26
CA GLY A 413 -22.11 -16.65 -1.45
C GLY A 413 -20.97 -15.64 -1.58
N ASN A 414 -19.72 -16.11 -1.56
CA ASN A 414 -18.53 -15.27 -1.73
C ASN A 414 -18.38 -14.83 -3.20
N ALA A 415 -18.67 -15.73 -4.15
CA ALA A 415 -18.53 -15.48 -5.59
C ALA A 415 -19.56 -14.49 -6.16
N ALA A 416 -20.76 -14.43 -5.58
CA ALA A 416 -21.90 -13.69 -6.12
C ALA A 416 -21.59 -12.21 -6.38
N GLY A 417 -20.79 -11.57 -5.53
CA GLY A 417 -20.42 -10.16 -5.69
C GLY A 417 -19.68 -9.88 -7.00
N LEU A 418 -18.68 -10.70 -7.34
CA LEU A 418 -17.95 -10.56 -8.61
C LEU A 418 -18.81 -10.98 -9.81
N LEU A 419 -19.56 -12.08 -9.68
CA LEU A 419 -20.41 -12.59 -10.76
C LEU A 419 -21.51 -11.59 -11.13
N ALA A 420 -22.10 -10.91 -10.15
CA ALA A 420 -23.06 -9.83 -10.39
C ALA A 420 -22.42 -8.64 -11.08
N ALA A 421 -21.23 -8.20 -10.63
CA ALA A 421 -20.52 -7.07 -11.24
C ALA A 421 -20.10 -7.34 -12.70
N LYS A 422 -19.78 -8.59 -13.05
CA LYS A 422 -19.47 -9.00 -14.43
C LYS A 422 -20.69 -9.43 -15.27
N GLY A 423 -21.90 -9.43 -14.71
CA GLY A 423 -23.11 -9.87 -15.42
C GLY A 423 -23.19 -11.38 -15.70
N LEU A 424 -22.45 -12.21 -14.95
CA LEU A 424 -22.30 -13.66 -15.18
C LEU A 424 -23.24 -14.52 -14.33
N MET A 425 -24.17 -13.91 -13.58
CA MET A 425 -25.11 -14.62 -12.69
C MET A 425 -26.04 -15.59 -13.43
N ALA A 426 -26.34 -15.32 -14.70
CA ALA A 426 -27.19 -16.17 -15.54
C ALA A 426 -26.43 -17.27 -16.30
N GLY A 427 -25.16 -17.54 -15.95
CA GLY A 427 -24.33 -18.53 -16.65
C GLY A 427 -23.82 -18.06 -18.02
N GLY A 428 -23.76 -16.74 -18.23
CA GLY A 428 -23.13 -16.15 -19.42
C GLY A 428 -21.69 -16.61 -19.57
N ARG A 429 -21.28 -16.93 -20.81
CA ARG A 429 -19.88 -17.22 -21.13
C ARG A 429 -19.14 -15.90 -21.30
N THR A 430 -17.99 -15.77 -20.64
CA THR A 430 -17.02 -14.74 -21.02
C THR A 430 -16.46 -15.07 -22.42
N GLU A 431 -16.13 -14.06 -23.22
CA GLU A 431 -15.34 -14.26 -24.45
C GLU A 431 -13.94 -14.74 -24.03
N GLY A 432 -13.76 -16.07 -23.93
CA GLY A 432 -12.61 -16.67 -23.25
C GLY A 432 -11.46 -17.03 -24.18
N GLN A 433 -10.24 -16.59 -23.82
CA GLN A 433 -8.95 -16.97 -24.42
C GLN A 433 -8.41 -18.33 -23.91
N TYR A 434 -9.21 -19.12 -23.18
CA TYR A 434 -8.74 -20.27 -22.40
C TYR A 434 -9.27 -21.61 -22.91
N SER A 435 -8.43 -22.66 -22.93
CA SER A 435 -8.86 -24.03 -23.26
C SER A 435 -9.45 -24.78 -22.05
N GLU A 436 -10.49 -25.59 -22.28
CA GLU A 436 -11.24 -26.33 -21.26
C GLU A 436 -10.60 -27.69 -20.87
N ASP A 437 -9.28 -27.86 -20.97
CA ASP A 437 -8.66 -29.21 -20.98
C ASP A 437 -8.36 -29.85 -19.61
N GLU A 438 -8.75 -29.25 -18.47
CA GLU A 438 -8.45 -29.80 -17.14
C GLU A 438 -9.71 -30.18 -16.35
N ASP A 439 -9.99 -31.48 -16.27
CA ASP A 439 -10.83 -32.06 -15.21
C ASP A 439 -10.04 -32.00 -13.89
N THR A 440 -10.56 -31.21 -12.95
CA THR A 440 -9.97 -31.01 -11.61
C THR A 440 -10.87 -31.58 -10.52
N ASP A 441 -11.86 -32.39 -10.91
CA ASP A 441 -12.79 -33.00 -9.98
C ASP A 441 -12.14 -34.24 -9.38
N THR A 442 -11.82 -34.15 -8.08
CA THR A 442 -11.37 -35.27 -7.27
C THR A 442 -12.52 -36.26 -7.04
N ASP A 443 -12.19 -37.50 -6.71
CA ASP A 443 -13.20 -38.54 -6.45
C ASP A 443 -14.11 -38.14 -5.28
N GLU A 444 -13.55 -37.49 -4.25
CA GLU A 444 -14.30 -36.94 -3.11
C GLU A 444 -15.29 -35.85 -3.54
N TYR A 445 -14.88 -34.98 -4.48
CA TYR A 445 -15.76 -33.96 -5.03
C TYR A 445 -16.86 -34.54 -5.93
N LYS A 446 -16.54 -35.56 -6.74
CA LYS A 446 -17.53 -36.26 -7.58
C LYS A 446 -18.60 -36.93 -6.71
N GLU A 447 -18.23 -37.53 -5.58
CA GLU A 447 -19.17 -38.11 -4.61
C GLU A 447 -19.99 -37.03 -3.89
N ALA A 448 -19.37 -35.90 -3.53
CA ALA A 448 -20.04 -34.78 -2.89
C ALA A 448 -21.03 -34.06 -3.83
N LYS A 449 -20.70 -33.92 -5.12
CA LYS A 449 -21.51 -33.22 -6.15
C LYS A 449 -22.95 -33.71 -6.21
N ALA A 450 -23.16 -35.01 -6.00
CA ALA A 450 -24.48 -35.64 -5.97
C ALA A 450 -25.35 -35.23 -4.76
N ARG A 451 -24.77 -34.60 -3.74
CA ARG A 451 -25.43 -34.22 -2.48
C ARG A 451 -25.55 -32.70 -2.27
N TYR A 452 -25.10 -31.89 -3.23
CA TYR A 452 -25.23 -30.43 -3.16
C TYR A 452 -26.68 -29.97 -3.39
N VAL A 453 -27.19 -29.12 -2.50
CA VAL A 453 -28.43 -28.36 -2.71
C VAL A 453 -28.05 -26.87 -2.77
N PRO A 454 -28.22 -26.18 -3.92
CA PRO A 454 -28.04 -24.73 -3.98
C PRO A 454 -28.94 -24.03 -2.95
N PRO A 455 -28.48 -23.03 -2.17
CA PRO A 455 -27.27 -22.21 -2.37
C PRO A 455 -26.05 -22.58 -1.49
N TYR A 456 -26.09 -23.70 -0.76
CA TYR A 456 -25.07 -23.99 0.26
C TYR A 456 -23.96 -24.90 -0.28
N PRO A 457 -22.67 -24.56 -0.02
CA PRO A 457 -21.56 -25.40 -0.46
C PRO A 457 -21.31 -26.62 0.43
N GLN A 458 -22.15 -26.84 1.46
CA GLN A 458 -22.03 -27.96 2.40
C GLN A 458 -22.95 -29.10 1.99
N ILE A 459 -22.49 -30.33 2.21
CA ILE A 459 -23.37 -31.50 2.30
C ILE A 459 -24.15 -31.32 3.60
N GLU A 460 -25.39 -30.83 3.53
CA GLU A 460 -26.30 -30.95 4.67
C GLU A 460 -26.57 -32.44 4.89
N GLU A 461 -26.44 -32.92 6.13
CA GLU A 461 -27.08 -34.18 6.51
C GLU A 461 -28.56 -34.05 6.17
N LYS A 462 -29.12 -35.01 5.42
CA LYS A 462 -30.54 -34.99 5.08
C LYS A 462 -31.32 -34.78 6.37
N PRO A 463 -32.15 -33.71 6.49
CA PRO A 463 -33.05 -33.62 7.61
C PRO A 463 -33.89 -34.91 7.65
N PRO A 464 -34.18 -35.47 8.83
CA PRO A 464 -35.04 -36.64 8.94
C PRO A 464 -36.33 -36.37 8.17
N ASN A 465 -36.75 -37.35 7.37
CA ASN A 465 -37.89 -37.21 6.48
C ASN A 465 -39.11 -36.79 7.33
N PRO A 466 -39.74 -35.62 7.09
CA PRO A 466 -40.88 -35.16 7.89
C PRO A 466 -42.10 -36.07 7.78
N MET A 467 -42.06 -37.05 6.87
CA MET A 467 -43.08 -38.09 6.66
C MET A 467 -42.86 -39.35 7.51
N GLU A 468 -41.73 -39.47 8.22
CA GLU A 468 -41.42 -40.64 9.08
C GLU A 468 -41.89 -40.44 10.54
N GLY A 469 -42.62 -39.36 10.83
CA GLY A 469 -43.30 -39.12 12.11
C GLY A 469 -44.68 -38.46 11.90
N PRO A 470 -45.58 -38.49 12.90
CA PRO A 470 -46.95 -37.99 12.73
C PRO A 470 -46.94 -36.51 12.34
N PHE A 471 -47.65 -36.18 11.27
CA PHE A 471 -47.79 -34.84 10.70
C PHE A 471 -48.16 -33.81 11.79
N LEU A 472 -47.17 -33.05 12.25
CA LEU A 472 -47.38 -31.84 13.05
C LEU A 472 -47.36 -30.65 12.10
N GLY A 473 -48.44 -29.87 12.12
CA GLY A 473 -48.65 -28.73 11.23
C GLY A 473 -47.58 -27.62 11.32
N PRO A 474 -47.65 -26.60 10.45
CA PRO A 474 -46.60 -25.60 10.22
C PRO A 474 -46.17 -24.78 11.44
N THR A 475 -46.90 -24.84 12.55
CA THR A 475 -46.54 -24.23 13.84
C THR A 475 -45.41 -24.95 14.57
N ALA A 476 -45.20 -26.25 14.35
CA ALA A 476 -44.13 -27.00 15.00
C ALA A 476 -42.73 -26.70 14.42
N LEU A 477 -42.65 -26.33 13.14
CA LEU A 477 -41.39 -26.03 12.44
C LEU A 477 -40.70 -24.75 12.96
N PHE A 478 -41.46 -23.80 13.52
CA PHE A 478 -40.88 -22.60 14.13
C PHE A 478 -40.29 -22.85 15.52
N SER A 479 -40.69 -23.92 16.22
CA SER A 479 -40.20 -24.20 17.58
C SER A 479 -38.83 -24.89 17.63
N TYR A 480 -38.39 -25.49 16.52
CA TYR A 480 -37.09 -26.19 16.46
C TYR A 480 -35.89 -25.28 16.15
N ARG A 481 -36.14 -24.05 15.68
CA ARG A 481 -35.08 -23.06 15.44
C ARG A 481 -35.21 -21.90 16.43
N HIS A 482 -34.50 -22.07 17.55
CA HIS A 482 -34.19 -21.08 18.60
C HIS A 482 -35.22 -20.95 19.74
N GLN A 483 -34.91 -21.57 20.88
CA GLN A 483 -35.46 -21.22 22.20
C GLN A 483 -34.99 -19.82 22.67
N VAL A 484 -35.22 -18.77 21.88
CA VAL A 484 -34.78 -17.41 22.24
C VAL A 484 -35.93 -16.41 22.27
N ILE A 485 -37.08 -16.70 21.64
CA ILE A 485 -38.25 -15.81 21.71
C ILE A 485 -39.51 -16.64 22.00
N GLN A 486 -39.97 -16.60 23.25
CA GLN A 486 -41.27 -17.12 23.65
C GLN A 486 -42.30 -15.98 23.53
N PRO A 487 -43.33 -16.11 22.67
CA PRO A 487 -44.37 -15.08 22.58
C PRO A 487 -45.17 -15.05 23.90
N MET A 488 -45.26 -13.86 24.51
CA MET A 488 -45.95 -13.61 25.78
C MET A 488 -47.25 -12.83 25.54
N GLY A 489 -48.28 -13.11 26.33
CA GLY A 489 -49.56 -12.40 26.36
C GLY A 489 -49.94 -11.99 27.79
N MET A 490 -50.91 -11.08 27.94
CA MET A 490 -51.49 -10.77 29.25
C MET A 490 -52.67 -11.70 29.53
N SER A 491 -52.72 -12.28 30.73
CA SER A 491 -53.87 -13.03 31.19
C SER A 491 -55.05 -12.11 31.50
N PRO A 492 -56.30 -12.64 31.58
CA PRO A 492 -57.49 -11.88 31.98
C PRO A 492 -57.38 -11.20 33.36
N GLN A 493 -56.43 -11.65 34.20
CA GLN A 493 -56.13 -11.11 35.52
C GLN A 493 -55.02 -10.04 35.51
N GLY A 494 -54.52 -9.66 34.32
CA GLY A 494 -53.53 -8.61 34.13
C GLY A 494 -52.06 -9.02 34.29
N HIS A 495 -51.76 -10.32 34.36
CA HIS A 495 -50.40 -10.83 34.53
C HIS A 495 -49.78 -11.25 33.19
N LEU A 496 -48.47 -11.03 33.01
CA LEU A 496 -47.76 -11.43 31.80
C LEU A 496 -47.44 -12.94 31.85
N THR A 497 -47.97 -13.70 30.90
CA THR A 497 -47.80 -15.17 30.78
C THR A 497 -47.51 -15.56 29.32
N SER A 498 -47.30 -16.84 29.03
CA SER A 498 -47.10 -17.28 27.64
C SER A 498 -48.38 -17.05 26.82
N LEU A 499 -48.25 -16.74 25.54
CA LEU A 499 -49.41 -16.43 24.69
C LEU A 499 -50.39 -17.62 24.62
N GLN A 500 -49.89 -18.85 24.71
CA GLN A 500 -50.72 -20.07 24.72
C GLN A 500 -51.53 -20.18 26.02
N ASP A 501 -50.91 -19.92 27.17
CA ASP A 501 -51.59 -19.98 28.47
C ASP A 501 -52.61 -18.84 28.61
N ALA A 502 -52.26 -17.63 28.16
CA ALA A 502 -53.20 -16.50 28.12
C ALA A 502 -54.44 -16.83 27.28
N MET A 503 -54.28 -17.49 26.13
CA MET A 503 -55.40 -17.90 25.29
C MET A 503 -56.25 -19.00 25.94
N CYS A 504 -55.63 -19.98 26.59
CA CYS A 504 -56.35 -21.02 27.33
C CYS A 504 -57.19 -20.45 28.48
N GLU A 505 -56.62 -19.59 29.31
CA GLU A 505 -57.34 -18.95 30.43
C GLU A 505 -58.49 -18.06 29.93
N THR A 506 -58.32 -17.41 28.78
CA THR A 506 -59.38 -16.58 28.18
C THR A 506 -60.53 -17.45 27.63
N MET A 507 -60.23 -18.64 27.09
CA MET A 507 -61.25 -19.59 26.62
C MET A 507 -61.97 -20.29 27.78
N GLU A 508 -61.27 -20.60 28.88
CA GLU A 508 -61.90 -21.16 30.09
C GLU A 508 -62.84 -20.15 30.77
N GLY A 509 -62.49 -18.86 30.80
CA GLY A 509 -63.36 -17.79 31.31
C GLY A 509 -64.61 -17.54 30.47
N GLN A 510 -64.63 -17.97 29.19
CA GLN A 510 -65.80 -17.90 28.31
C GLN A 510 -66.71 -19.14 28.41
N LEU A 511 -66.22 -20.24 28.97
CA LEU A 511 -66.97 -21.49 29.16
C LEU A 511 -67.60 -21.60 30.56
N SER A 512 -67.27 -20.70 31.49
CA SER A 512 -67.82 -20.68 32.86
C SER A 512 -68.98 -19.70 33.06
N SER A 513 -69.53 -19.09 32.00
CA SER A 513 -70.75 -18.28 32.10
C SER A 513 -71.98 -19.14 31.79
N ASP A 514 -72.50 -19.84 32.81
CA ASP A 514 -73.84 -20.42 32.77
C ASP A 514 -74.89 -19.30 32.64
N PRO A 515 -75.91 -19.44 31.79
CA PRO A 515 -76.98 -18.47 31.64
C PRO A 515 -78.11 -18.80 32.63
N ASP A 516 -78.05 -18.29 33.85
CA ASP A 516 -79.20 -18.28 34.76
C ASP A 516 -79.52 -16.84 35.17
N SER A 517 -80.49 -16.25 34.46
CA SER A 517 -81.69 -15.58 35.00
C SER A 517 -82.28 -14.64 33.95
N ASP A 518 -83.42 -15.05 33.40
CA ASP A 518 -84.37 -14.17 32.69
C ASP A 518 -84.96 -13.12 33.66
N PRO A 519 -85.52 -12.01 33.14
CA PRO A 519 -86.00 -10.90 33.96
C PRO A 519 -87.47 -11.08 34.41
N ASP A 520 -87.69 -11.01 35.72
CA ASP A 520 -88.73 -10.19 36.41
C ASP A 520 -88.55 -10.26 37.94
#